data_AF-A0A510E6W8-F1
#
_entry.id   AF-A0A510E6W8-F1
#
_cell.length_a   1.000
_cell.length_b   1.000
_cell.length_c   1.000
_cell.angle_alpha   90.00
_cell.angle_beta   90.00
_cell.angle_gamma   90.00
#
_symmetry.space_group_name_H-M   'P 1'
#
loop_
_entity.id
_entity.type
_entity.pdbx_description
1 polymer ?
#
loop_
_entity_poly.entity_id
_entity_poly.type
_entity_poly.pdbx_seq_one_letter_code
_entity_poly.pdbx_strand_id
1 'polypeptide(L)' 'MPENKAEDVIKKLDLSAYPCSIERLYTAISLFLSGKITEEGFMRFLGRKTEFEVNLLKYLKEIRN' A
#
# COMPACT_ATOMS: atom_id res chain seq x y z
N MET A 1 -1.05 -5.78 -15.43
CA MET A 1 -2.24 -5.65 -14.55
C MET A 1 -1.83 -5.03 -13.22
N PRO A 2 -2.75 -4.41 -12.44
CA PRO A 2 -2.43 -3.73 -11.16
C PRO A 2 -1.70 -4.62 -10.14
N GLU A 3 -1.93 -5.92 -10.24
CA GLU A 3 -1.39 -7.00 -9.42
C GLU A 3 0.15 -7.12 -9.56
N ASN A 4 0.69 -6.96 -10.77
CA ASN A 4 2.15 -6.90 -10.97
C ASN A 4 2.76 -5.66 -10.30
N LYS A 5 2.07 -4.51 -10.34
CA LYS A 5 2.56 -3.28 -9.70
C LYS A 5 2.57 -3.40 -8.17
N ALA A 6 1.58 -4.06 -7.58
CA ALA A 6 1.52 -4.26 -6.14
C ALA A 6 2.66 -5.16 -5.63
N GLU A 7 2.98 -6.23 -6.36
CA GLU A 7 4.14 -7.08 -6.04
C GLU A 7 5.46 -6.32 -6.14
N ASP A 8 5.63 -5.50 -7.19
CA ASP A 8 6.83 -4.69 -7.38
C ASP A 8 7.02 -3.67 -6.25
N VAL A 9 5.92 -3.11 -5.71
CA VAL A 9 5.96 -2.23 -4.54
C VAL A 9 6.39 -3.03 -3.31
N ILE A 10 5.74 -4.15 -3.00
CA ILE A 10 6.07 -4.97 -1.82
C ILE A 10 7.54 -5.36 -1.81
N LYS A 11 8.12 -5.75 -2.96
CA LYS A 11 9.53 -6.13 -3.09
C LYS A 11 10.51 -4.98 -2.80
N LYS A 12 10.06 -3.73 -2.92
CA LYS A 12 10.87 -2.53 -2.66
C LYS A 12 10.71 -1.97 -1.25
N LEU A 13 9.73 -2.45 -0.49
CA LEU A 13 9.51 -2.00 0.88
C LEU A 13 10.41 -2.77 1.84
N ASP A 14 11.03 -2.04 2.77
CA ASP A 14 11.59 -2.67 3.96
C ASP A 14 10.44 -3.04 4.91
N LEU A 15 10.12 -4.33 4.95
CA LEU A 15 9.05 -4.90 5.79
C LEU A 15 9.60 -5.60 7.03
N SER A 16 10.91 -5.52 7.30
CA SER A 16 11.55 -6.22 8.42
C SER A 16 10.94 -5.87 9.79
N ALA A 17 10.52 -4.61 9.93
CA ALA A 17 9.86 -4.09 11.12
C ALA A 17 8.34 -3.87 10.94
N TYR A 18 7.73 -4.38 9.86
CA TYR A 18 6.31 -4.19 9.60
C TYR A 18 5.49 -5.20 10.43
N PRO A 19 4.76 -4.76 11.47
CA PRO A 19 4.17 -5.69 12.45
C PRO A 19 2.81 -6.25 11.99
N CYS A 20 2.37 -5.92 10.78
CA CYS A 20 1.07 -6.31 10.25
C CYS A 20 1.21 -7.36 9.13
N SER A 21 0.11 -8.03 8.80
CA SER A 21 0.08 -9.02 7.72
C SER A 21 0.51 -8.41 6.38
N ILE A 22 1.51 -9.03 5.75
CA ILE A 22 1.99 -8.67 4.41
C ILE A 22 0.88 -8.86 3.37
N GLU A 23 0.03 -9.89 3.51
CA GLU A 23 -1.11 -10.10 2.61
C GLU A 23 -2.12 -8.96 2.69
N ARG A 24 -2.36 -8.44 3.90
CA ARG A 24 -3.24 -7.28 4.11
C ARG A 24 -2.66 -6.03 3.47
N LEU A 25 -1.35 -5.83 3.61
CA LEU A 25 -0.64 -4.72 2.97
C LEU A 25 -0.70 -4.83 1.44
N TYR A 26 -0.41 -6.00 0.89
CA TYR A 26 -0.50 -6.28 -0.54
C TYR A 26 -1.90 -6.00 -1.08
N THR A 27 -2.93 -6.50 -0.39
CA THR A 27 -4.34 -6.26 -0.75
C THR A 27 -4.67 -4.78 -0.76
N ALA A 28 -4.26 -4.03 0.28
CA ALA A 28 -4.47 -2.60 0.35
C ALA A 28 -3.81 -1.86 -0.83
N ILE A 29 -2.55 -2.21 -1.15
CA ILE A 29 -1.79 -1.64 -2.27
C ILE A 29 -2.50 -1.93 -3.59
N SER A 30 -2.88 -3.19 -3.84
CA SER A 30 -3.58 -3.61 -5.06
C SER A 30 -4.92 -2.86 -5.23
N LEU A 31 -5.73 -2.79 -4.17
CA LEU A 31 -7.00 -2.05 -4.19
C LEU A 31 -6.79 -0.56 -4.46
N PHE A 32 -5.77 0.07 -3.88
CA PHE A 32 -5.47 1.49 -4.09
C PHE A 32 -4.98 1.78 -5.51
N LEU A 33 -4.02 0.99 -6.02
CA LEU A 33 -3.46 1.14 -7.37
C LEU A 33 -4.49 0.84 -8.46
N SER A 34 -5.46 -0.04 -8.20
CA SER A 34 -6.60 -0.28 -9.10
C SER A 34 -7.68 0.81 -9.06
N GLY A 35 -7.57 1.77 -8.13
CA GLY A 35 -8.53 2.86 -7.96
C GLY A 35 -9.83 2.48 -7.26
N LYS A 36 -9.94 1.25 -6.72
CA LYS A 36 -11.12 0.77 -5.99
C LYS A 36 -11.31 1.43 -4.63
N ILE A 37 -10.23 1.94 -4.03
CA ILE A 37 -10.28 2.67 -2.75
C ILE A 37 -9.59 4.02 -2.86
N THR A 38 -10.03 4.95 -2.02
CA THR A 38 -9.44 6.28 -1.85
C THR A 38 -8.24 6.25 -0.90
N GLU A 39 -7.54 7.36 -0.76
CA GLU A 39 -6.47 7.54 0.24
C GLU A 39 -6.97 7.27 1.66
N GLU A 40 -8.14 7.79 2.00
CA GLU A 40 -8.79 7.53 3.29
C GLU A 40 -9.15 6.05 3.45
N GLY A 41 -9.68 5.43 2.39
CA GLY A 41 -9.99 4.00 2.36
C GLY A 41 -8.75 3.14 2.58
N PHE A 42 -7.62 3.49 1.97
CA PHE A 42 -6.34 2.80 2.16
C PHE A 42 -5.87 2.86 3.62
N MET A 43 -5.87 4.05 4.23
CA MET A 43 -5.48 4.23 5.63
C MET A 43 -6.42 3.49 6.58
N ARG A 44 -7.73 3.54 6.32
CA ARG A 44 -8.74 2.81 7.10
C ARG A 44 -8.57 1.30 6.97
N PHE A 45 -8.21 0.81 5.78
CA PHE A 45 -7.96 -0.61 5.54
C PHE A 45 -6.75 -1.11 6.34
N LEU A 46 -5.67 -0.32 6.42
CA LEU A 46 -4.51 -0.65 7.25
C LEU A 46 -4.78 -0.48 8.74
N GLY A 47 -5.73 0.38 9.11
CA GLY A 47 -6.13 0.60 10.51
C GLY A 47 -5.07 1.33 11.33
N ARG A 48 -4.08 1.94 10.67
CA ARG A 48 -2.96 2.65 11.28
C ARG A 48 -2.46 3.74 10.34
N LYS A 49 -1.86 4.77 10.93
CA LYS A 49 -1.29 5.91 10.20
C LYS A 49 0.04 6.29 10.85
N THR A 50 1.05 5.45 10.62
CA THR A 50 2.44 5.77 10.99
C THR A 50 3.15 6.42 9.82
N GLU A 51 4.38 6.89 10.06
CA GLU A 51 5.23 7.47 9.01
C GLU A 51 5.40 6.51 7.82
N PHE A 52 5.51 5.21 8.08
CA PHE A 52 5.57 4.19 7.04
C PHE A 52 4.35 4.23 6.11
N GLU A 53 3.13 4.21 6.64
CA GLU A 53 1.92 4.22 5.79
C GLU A 53 1.76 5.54 5.04
N VAL A 54 2.16 6.66 5.64
CA VAL A 54 2.11 7.98 5.00
C VAL A 54 3.10 8.04 3.83
N ASN A 55 4.33 7.57 4.03
CA ASN A 55 5.35 7.53 2.98
C ASN A 55 4.98 6.53 1.88
N LEU A 56 4.47 5.36 2.24
CA LEU A 56 3.93 4.40 1.29
C LEU A 56 2.80 5.00 0.45
N LEU A 57 1.82 5.67 1.08
CA LEU A 57 0.73 6.30 0.35
C LEU A 57 1.21 7.38 -0.63
N LYS A 58 2.17 8.22 -0.23
CA LYS A 58 2.80 9.19 -1.15
C LYS A 58 3.42 8.49 -2.35
N TYR A 59 4.21 7.45 -2.12
CA TYR A 59 4.83 6.66 -3.18
C TYR A 59 3.80 6.03 -4.11
N LEU A 60 2.73 5.42 -3.56
CA LEU A 60 1.67 4.81 -4.37
C LEU A 60 0.93 5.83 -5.25
N LYS A 61 0.79 7.08 -4.80
CA LYS A 61 0.17 8.15 -5.60
C LYS A 61 1.02 8.50 -6.81
N GLU A 62 2.35 8.50 -6.67
CA GLU A 62 3.27 8.74 -7.79
C GLU A 62 3.21 7.63 -8.84
N ILE A 63 2.98 6.37 -8.42
CA ILE A 63 2.88 5.21 -9.33
C ILE A 63 1.52 5.12 -10.04
N ARG A 64 0.48 5.65 -9.40
CA ARG A 64 -0.89 5.59 -9.91
C ARG A 64 -1.17 6.65 -10.98
N ASN A 65 -0.51 7.80 -10.91
CA ASN A 65 -0.50 8.82 -11.96
C ASN A 65 0.32 8.39 -13.18
#